data_AF-A0A954QZN0-F1
#
_entry.id   AF-A0A954QZN0-F1
#
_cell.length_a   1.000
_cell.length_b   1.000
_cell.length_c   1.000
_cell.angle_alpha   90.00
_cell.angle_beta   90.00
_cell.angle_gamma   90.00
#
_symmetry.space_group_name_H-M   'P 1'
#
loop_
_entity.id
_entity.type
_entity.pdbx_description
1 polymer ?
#
loop_
_entity_poly.entity_id
_entity_poly.type
_entity_poly.pdbx_seq_one_letter_code
_entity_poly.pdbx_strand_id
1 'polypeptide(L)'
;DDDERVRVHESPPLPPGWCGKQHACATLAELARGEVFVYLDADVQVTPHGVARAVAFLQQSKASLVSGIPLQVATTISEQLVIPLIHWVLLGFLPLGRMRHSVHPSYGAGCGQLFVTWADDYRTSGGHAKIRDSLHDGVKLPRAYRAAGFATDLFDATEVATCRMYRSGGEVWKGFEKNAIEGLASPRLIVPTTVLLLAGQVLPLPLLLAASVVPLSFWGKMTLFAAVCAGYAPRVLAALRFQQSWLSVVLHPIGVAVLLLIQWSALLKWLIGRPSQWKDRNYEADRVIADSGM
;
A
#
# COMPACT_ATOMS: atom_id res chain seq x y z
N ASP A 1 8.19 -1.22 -32.52
CA ASP A 1 7.58 0.11 -32.40
C ASP A 1 6.31 0.31 -33.22
N ASP A 2 5.83 -0.68 -33.99
CA ASP A 2 4.63 -0.55 -34.86
C ASP A 2 3.39 -1.36 -34.41
N ASP A 3 3.19 -1.57 -33.10
CA ASP A 3 1.95 -2.22 -32.63
C ASP A 3 0.81 -1.19 -32.58
N GLU A 4 -0.14 -1.26 -33.52
CA GLU A 4 -1.29 -0.34 -33.63
C GLU A 4 -2.17 -0.29 -32.36
N ARG A 5 -2.04 -1.28 -31.47
CA ARG A 5 -2.76 -1.31 -30.18
C ARG A 5 -2.13 -0.38 -29.14
N VAL A 6 -0.87 0.03 -29.34
CA VAL A 6 -0.13 0.92 -28.45
C VAL A 6 -0.25 2.35 -28.95
N ARG A 7 -0.75 3.23 -28.08
CA ARG A 7 -0.94 4.65 -28.38
C ARG A 7 -0.32 5.50 -27.27
N VAL A 8 0.50 6.46 -27.63
CA VAL A 8 1.07 7.44 -26.71
C VAL A 8 0.24 8.71 -26.80
N HIS A 9 -0.19 9.22 -25.65
CA HIS A 9 -0.97 10.45 -25.54
C HIS A 9 -0.30 11.40 -24.57
N GLU A 10 -0.08 12.64 -25.00
CA GLU A 10 0.33 13.71 -24.10
C GLU A 10 -0.89 14.19 -23.31
N SER A 11 -0.74 14.30 -21.99
CA SER A 11 -1.80 14.86 -21.14
C SER A 11 -1.94 16.37 -21.41
N PRO A 12 -3.16 16.92 -21.39
CA PRO A 12 -3.35 18.36 -21.44
C PRO A 12 -2.67 19.07 -20.25
N PRO A 13 -2.56 20.41 -20.27
CA PRO A 13 -2.01 21.17 -19.15
C PRO A 13 -2.69 20.78 -17.84
N LEU A 14 -1.90 20.57 -16.78
CA LEU A 14 -2.40 20.12 -15.47
C LEU A 14 -3.38 21.15 -14.90
N PRO A 15 -4.67 20.84 -14.75
CA PRO A 15 -5.64 21.81 -14.25
C PRO A 15 -5.40 22.10 -12.76
N PRO A 16 -5.77 23.29 -12.25
CA PRO A 16 -5.68 23.60 -10.84
C PRO A 16 -6.41 22.58 -9.95
N GLY A 17 -5.78 22.20 -8.82
CA GLY A 17 -6.32 21.21 -7.90
C GLY A 17 -6.19 19.75 -8.35
N TRP A 18 -5.51 19.48 -9.47
CA TRP A 18 -5.18 18.13 -9.90
C TRP A 18 -3.74 17.78 -9.59
N CYS A 19 -3.53 16.51 -9.24
CA CYS A 19 -2.24 15.88 -9.21
C CYS A 19 -1.98 15.15 -10.54
N GLY A 20 -0.71 15.09 -10.94
CA GLY A 20 -0.32 14.64 -12.28
C GLY A 20 -0.73 13.20 -12.60
N LYS A 21 -0.63 12.27 -11.65
CA LYS A 21 -1.02 10.86 -11.87
C LYS A 21 -2.53 10.75 -12.09
N GLN A 22 -3.34 11.37 -11.24
CA GLN A 22 -4.80 11.29 -11.34
C GLN A 22 -5.29 11.93 -12.65
N HIS A 23 -4.69 13.05 -13.03
CA HIS A 23 -5.02 13.73 -14.28
C HIS A 23 -4.70 12.88 -15.51
N ALA A 24 -3.51 12.27 -15.54
CA ALA A 24 -3.13 11.37 -16.63
C ALA A 24 -4.07 10.15 -16.70
N CYS A 25 -4.34 9.50 -15.57
CA CYS A 25 -5.25 8.34 -15.53
C CYS A 25 -6.69 8.70 -15.93
N ALA A 26 -7.21 9.86 -15.49
CA ALA A 26 -8.53 10.33 -15.90
C ALA A 26 -8.59 10.61 -17.41
N THR A 27 -7.58 11.30 -17.96
CA THR A 27 -7.48 11.58 -19.41
C THR A 27 -7.44 10.28 -20.22
N LEU A 28 -6.63 9.30 -19.78
CA LEU A 28 -6.54 8.00 -20.46
C LEU A 28 -7.86 7.22 -20.40
N ALA A 29 -8.64 7.37 -19.32
CA ALA A 29 -9.95 6.74 -19.20
C ALA A 29 -10.97 7.28 -20.23
N GLU A 30 -10.89 8.55 -20.59
CA GLU A 30 -11.74 9.16 -21.62
C GLU A 30 -11.38 8.67 -23.04
N LEU A 31 -10.11 8.32 -23.26
CA LEU A 31 -9.60 7.80 -24.54
C LEU A 31 -9.73 6.28 -24.67
N ALA A 32 -9.97 5.58 -23.55
CA ALA A 32 -10.10 4.14 -23.49
C ALA A 32 -11.46 3.69 -24.07
N ARG A 33 -11.43 2.62 -24.87
CA ARG A 33 -12.61 2.09 -25.59
C ARG A 33 -13.07 0.72 -25.09
N GLY A 34 -12.33 0.10 -24.17
CA GLY A 34 -12.65 -1.23 -23.64
C GLY A 34 -13.68 -1.18 -22.52
N GLU A 35 -14.36 -2.31 -22.30
CA GLU A 35 -15.31 -2.50 -21.19
C GLU A 35 -14.61 -2.66 -19.82
N VAL A 36 -13.34 -3.06 -19.84
CA VAL A 36 -12.49 -3.21 -18.66
C VAL A 36 -11.28 -2.29 -18.81
N PHE A 37 -11.01 -1.51 -17.78
CA PHE A 37 -9.80 -0.70 -17.68
C PHE A 37 -8.77 -1.41 -16.80
N VAL A 38 -7.54 -1.47 -17.30
CA VAL A 38 -6.37 -2.01 -16.60
C VAL A 38 -5.37 -0.88 -16.46
N TYR A 39 -5.15 -0.40 -15.24
CA TYR A 39 -4.14 0.59 -14.93
C TYR A 39 -2.88 -0.11 -14.43
N LEU A 40 -1.75 0.28 -15.01
CA LEU A 40 -0.41 -0.19 -14.65
C LEU A 40 0.49 1.01 -14.41
N ASP A 41 1.23 1.01 -13.31
CA ASP A 41 2.34 1.94 -13.17
C ASP A 41 3.44 1.61 -14.19
N ALA A 42 4.17 2.63 -14.64
CA ALA A 42 5.19 2.49 -15.70
C ALA A 42 6.38 1.59 -15.31
N ASP A 43 6.52 1.25 -14.03
CA ASP A 43 7.54 0.35 -13.47
C ASP A 43 6.99 -1.06 -13.15
N VAL A 44 5.77 -1.37 -13.60
CA VAL A 44 5.14 -2.69 -13.46
C VAL A 44 5.32 -3.49 -14.75
N GLN A 45 5.83 -4.71 -14.60
CA GLN A 45 5.99 -5.67 -15.69
C GLN A 45 5.03 -6.82 -15.49
N VAL A 46 4.10 -7.01 -16.43
CA VAL A 46 3.12 -8.11 -16.39
C VAL A 46 3.68 -9.36 -17.06
N THR A 47 3.29 -10.54 -16.55
CA THR A 47 3.58 -11.81 -17.22
C THR A 47 2.72 -11.95 -18.49
N PRO A 48 3.05 -12.85 -19.44
CA PRO A 48 2.29 -13.01 -20.69
C PRO A 48 0.77 -13.23 -20.50
N HIS A 49 0.36 -13.83 -19.39
CA HIS A 49 -1.05 -14.03 -19.03
C HIS A 49 -1.52 -13.14 -17.87
N GLY A 50 -0.69 -12.20 -17.41
CA GLY A 50 -0.93 -11.41 -16.21
C GLY A 50 -2.22 -10.58 -16.30
N VAL A 51 -2.41 -9.85 -17.41
CA VAL A 51 -3.62 -9.05 -17.64
C VAL A 51 -4.86 -9.94 -17.67
N ALA A 52 -4.82 -11.05 -18.40
CA ALA A 52 -5.94 -11.98 -18.49
C ALA A 52 -6.32 -12.57 -17.12
N ARG A 53 -5.33 -12.93 -16.29
CA ARG A 53 -5.55 -13.41 -14.92
C ARG A 53 -6.15 -12.34 -14.01
N ALA A 54 -5.70 -11.09 -14.14
CA ALA A 54 -6.24 -9.98 -13.35
C ALA A 54 -7.70 -9.67 -13.72
N VAL A 55 -8.04 -9.71 -15.02
CA VAL A 55 -9.42 -9.58 -15.50
C VAL A 55 -10.29 -10.75 -15.03
N ALA A 56 -9.78 -11.99 -15.10
CA ALA A 56 -10.49 -13.16 -14.59
C ALA A 56 -10.78 -13.03 -13.07
N PHE A 57 -9.86 -12.46 -12.29
CA PHE A 57 -10.09 -12.18 -10.88
C PHE A 57 -11.18 -11.13 -10.66
N LEU A 58 -11.21 -10.05 -11.45
CA LEU A 58 -12.30 -9.06 -11.42
C LEU A 58 -13.67 -9.75 -11.64
N GLN A 59 -13.75 -10.59 -12.67
CA GLN A 59 -14.99 -11.33 -13.00
C GLN A 59 -15.43 -12.30 -11.90
N GLN A 60 -14.49 -13.07 -11.33
CA GLN A 60 -14.79 -14.07 -10.30
C GLN A 60 -15.16 -13.44 -8.95
N SER A 61 -14.49 -12.36 -8.57
CA SER A 61 -14.73 -11.67 -7.28
C SER A 61 -16.05 -10.91 -7.25
N LYS A 62 -16.65 -10.62 -8.42
CA LYS A 62 -17.83 -9.74 -8.56
C LYS A 62 -17.62 -8.35 -7.95
N ALA A 63 -16.36 -7.94 -7.78
CA ALA A 63 -16.01 -6.59 -7.40
C ALA A 63 -16.10 -5.67 -8.62
N SER A 64 -16.23 -4.36 -8.37
CA SER A 64 -16.17 -3.34 -9.41
C SER A 64 -14.75 -2.85 -9.67
N LEU A 65 -13.89 -2.94 -8.65
CA LEU A 65 -12.47 -2.60 -8.71
C LEU A 65 -11.67 -3.66 -7.95
N VAL A 66 -10.65 -4.20 -8.60
CA VAL A 66 -9.68 -5.08 -7.94
C VAL A 66 -8.28 -4.49 -8.05
N SER A 67 -7.51 -4.65 -6.98
CA SER A 67 -6.12 -4.22 -6.93
C SER A 67 -5.18 -5.39 -6.71
N GLY A 68 -4.22 -5.52 -7.63
CA GLY A 68 -3.18 -6.53 -7.53
C GLY A 68 -1.99 -5.98 -6.77
N ILE A 69 -1.38 -6.81 -5.93
CA ILE A 69 -0.10 -6.48 -5.27
C ILE A 69 1.00 -7.26 -5.98
N PRO A 70 1.78 -6.62 -6.88
CA PRO A 70 2.82 -7.29 -7.65
C PRO A 70 3.92 -7.84 -6.76
N LEU A 71 4.68 -8.81 -7.28
CA LEU A 71 5.95 -9.20 -6.70
C LEU A 71 6.88 -7.97 -6.66
N GLN A 72 7.24 -7.54 -5.45
CA GLN A 72 8.12 -6.40 -5.27
C GLN A 72 9.57 -6.83 -5.39
N VAL A 73 10.26 -6.35 -6.43
CA VAL A 73 11.68 -6.57 -6.62
C VAL A 73 12.42 -5.66 -5.63
N ALA A 74 13.07 -6.25 -4.63
CA ALA A 74 13.86 -5.54 -3.61
C ALA A 74 15.33 -6.02 -3.62
N THR A 75 16.27 -5.12 -3.88
CA THR A 75 17.70 -5.45 -4.07
C THR A 75 18.55 -4.95 -2.92
N THR A 76 18.30 -3.73 -2.41
CA THR A 76 19.08 -3.17 -1.30
C THR A 76 18.55 -3.64 0.05
N ILE A 77 19.38 -3.59 1.11
CA ILE A 77 18.96 -3.93 2.47
C ILE A 77 17.75 -3.10 2.89
N SER A 78 17.75 -1.79 2.63
CA SER A 78 16.63 -0.90 2.97
C SER A 78 15.32 -1.30 2.30
N GLU A 79 15.39 -1.74 1.05
CA GLU A 79 14.21 -2.19 0.31
C GLU A 79 13.72 -3.54 0.83
N GLN A 80 14.63 -4.50 1.02
CA GLN A 80 14.30 -5.82 1.54
C GLN A 80 13.76 -5.73 2.98
N LEU A 81 14.17 -4.73 3.74
CA LEU A 81 13.72 -4.52 5.11
C LEU A 81 12.29 -3.98 5.18
N VAL A 82 11.96 -2.96 4.37
CA VAL A 82 10.73 -2.18 4.53
C VAL A 82 9.64 -2.57 3.52
N ILE A 83 9.97 -2.80 2.25
CA ILE A 83 8.98 -3.07 1.19
C ILE A 83 8.10 -4.30 1.52
N PRO A 84 8.66 -5.42 1.98
CA PRO A 84 7.86 -6.58 2.38
C PRO A 84 6.81 -6.32 3.47
N LEU A 85 6.99 -5.28 4.29
CA LEU A 85 6.02 -4.92 5.33
C LEU A 85 4.68 -4.45 4.76
N ILE A 86 4.59 -4.13 3.45
CA ILE A 86 3.31 -3.84 2.79
C ILE A 86 2.34 -5.02 2.98
N HIS A 87 2.78 -6.24 2.65
CA HIS A 87 1.95 -7.44 2.83
C HIS A 87 1.66 -7.72 4.30
N TRP A 88 2.65 -7.52 5.17
CA TRP A 88 2.50 -7.77 6.60
C TRP A 88 1.48 -6.82 7.25
N VAL A 89 1.56 -5.51 6.94
CA VAL A 89 0.60 -4.51 7.42
C VAL A 89 -0.78 -4.77 6.83
N LEU A 90 -0.86 -5.04 5.53
CA LEU A 90 -2.13 -5.30 4.87
C LEU A 90 -2.83 -6.52 5.47
N LEU A 91 -2.16 -7.67 5.55
CA LEU A 91 -2.76 -8.91 6.06
C LEU A 91 -2.99 -8.89 7.57
N GLY A 92 -2.15 -8.16 8.32
CA GLY A 92 -2.25 -8.07 9.77
C GLY A 92 -3.32 -7.08 10.26
N PHE A 93 -3.60 -6.01 9.51
CA PHE A 93 -4.42 -4.90 9.99
C PHE A 93 -5.64 -4.59 9.13
N LEU A 94 -5.70 -5.02 7.85
CA LEU A 94 -6.91 -4.88 7.05
C LEU A 94 -7.85 -6.07 7.32
N PRO A 95 -9.09 -5.85 7.77
CA PRO A 95 -10.05 -6.93 7.97
C PRO A 95 -10.60 -7.43 6.62
N LEU A 96 -9.80 -8.21 5.88
CA LEU A 96 -10.12 -8.68 4.51
C LEU A 96 -11.49 -9.37 4.40
N GLY A 97 -11.87 -10.16 5.41
CA GLY A 97 -13.21 -10.75 5.46
C GLY A 97 -14.32 -9.70 5.45
N ARG A 98 -14.21 -8.67 6.30
CA ARG A 98 -15.19 -7.57 6.30
C ARG A 98 -15.13 -6.73 5.03
N MET A 99 -13.93 -6.51 4.49
CA MET A 99 -13.75 -5.84 3.20
C MET A 99 -14.55 -6.54 2.10
N ARG A 100 -14.50 -7.87 2.02
CA ARG A 100 -15.20 -8.65 0.98
C ARG A 100 -16.71 -8.78 1.17
N HIS A 101 -17.23 -8.49 2.37
CA HIS A 101 -18.65 -8.62 2.69
C HIS A 101 -19.36 -7.29 2.98
N SER A 102 -18.67 -6.16 2.79
CA SER A 102 -19.21 -4.83 3.03
C SER A 102 -18.71 -3.87 1.97
N VAL A 103 -19.51 -2.87 1.63
CA VAL A 103 -19.11 -1.74 0.76
C VAL A 103 -18.75 -0.49 1.57
N HIS A 104 -18.61 -0.59 2.89
CA HIS A 104 -18.29 0.59 3.72
C HIS A 104 -16.96 1.23 3.25
N PRO A 105 -16.91 2.57 3.07
CA PRO A 105 -15.71 3.25 2.55
C PRO A 105 -14.44 3.00 3.37
N SER A 106 -14.52 2.85 4.70
CA SER A 106 -13.31 2.62 5.52
C SER A 106 -12.49 1.38 5.12
N TYR A 107 -13.09 0.40 4.43
CA TYR A 107 -12.40 -0.80 3.94
C TYR A 107 -11.77 -0.63 2.56
N GLY A 108 -11.83 0.56 1.95
CA GLY A 108 -11.13 0.84 0.70
C GLY A 108 -9.62 0.80 0.89
N ALA A 109 -8.98 -0.19 0.25
CA ALA A 109 -7.54 -0.41 0.25
C ALA A 109 -7.12 -1.04 -1.08
N GLY A 110 -5.85 -0.85 -1.44
CA GLY A 110 -5.32 -1.12 -2.77
C GLY A 110 -3.85 -0.73 -2.88
N CYS A 111 -3.19 -1.28 -3.87
CA CYS A 111 -1.90 -0.84 -4.37
C CYS A 111 -2.10 -0.15 -5.72
N GLY A 112 -1.71 1.12 -5.84
CA GLY A 112 -1.86 1.92 -7.06
C GLY A 112 -1.05 1.46 -8.27
N GLN A 113 -0.30 0.36 -8.13
CA GLN A 113 0.56 -0.23 -9.17
C GLN A 113 -0.24 -1.03 -10.20
N LEU A 114 -1.31 -1.70 -9.78
CA LEU A 114 -2.14 -2.54 -10.65
C LEU A 114 -3.60 -2.45 -10.19
N PHE A 115 -4.43 -1.80 -11.00
CA PHE A 115 -5.88 -1.77 -10.82
C PHE A 115 -6.59 -2.35 -12.06
N VAL A 116 -7.67 -3.09 -11.83
CA VAL A 116 -8.57 -3.56 -12.88
C VAL A 116 -10.00 -3.25 -12.49
N THR A 117 -10.77 -2.64 -13.39
CA THR A 117 -12.14 -2.17 -13.11
C THR A 117 -13.02 -2.25 -14.34
N TRP A 118 -14.32 -2.42 -14.14
CA TRP A 118 -15.31 -2.16 -15.18
C TRP A 118 -15.32 -0.68 -15.55
N ALA A 119 -15.42 -0.37 -16.84
CA ALA A 119 -15.40 0.98 -17.37
C ALA A 119 -16.61 1.81 -16.87
N ASP A 120 -17.79 1.19 -16.78
CA ASP A 120 -19.00 1.87 -16.33
C ASP A 120 -18.99 2.16 -14.82
N ASP A 121 -18.48 1.23 -14.01
CA ASP A 121 -18.30 1.44 -12.57
C ASP A 121 -17.22 2.50 -12.28
N TYR A 122 -16.18 2.56 -13.11
CA TYR A 122 -15.18 3.63 -13.06
C TYR A 122 -15.81 5.00 -13.30
N ARG A 123 -16.65 5.13 -14.32
CA ARG A 123 -17.37 6.38 -14.62
C ARG A 123 -18.34 6.74 -13.50
N THR A 124 -19.11 5.77 -13.03
CA THR A 124 -20.14 5.96 -11.99
C THR A 124 -19.54 6.36 -10.64
N SER A 125 -18.39 5.78 -10.26
CA SER A 125 -17.67 6.16 -9.03
C SER A 125 -16.95 7.51 -9.12
N GLY A 126 -16.85 8.08 -10.32
CA GLY A 126 -16.07 9.29 -10.62
C GLY A 126 -14.57 9.04 -10.81
N GLY A 127 -14.11 7.79 -10.71
CA GLY A 127 -12.75 7.37 -11.06
C GLY A 127 -11.62 8.21 -10.43
N HIS A 128 -10.56 8.45 -11.18
CA HIS A 128 -9.42 9.29 -10.74
C HIS A 128 -9.81 10.77 -10.58
N ALA A 129 -10.89 11.24 -11.23
CA ALA A 129 -11.38 12.62 -11.07
C ALA A 129 -11.91 12.87 -9.65
N LYS A 130 -12.54 11.86 -9.02
CA LYS A 130 -13.03 11.93 -7.64
C LYS A 130 -11.91 12.15 -6.62
N ILE A 131 -10.69 11.75 -6.96
CA ILE A 131 -9.50 11.82 -6.10
C ILE A 131 -8.43 12.72 -6.69
N ARG A 132 -8.82 13.69 -7.53
CA ARG A 132 -7.94 14.51 -8.37
C ARG A 132 -6.76 15.14 -7.64
N ASP A 133 -6.91 15.54 -6.39
CA ASP A 133 -5.93 16.24 -5.56
C ASP A 133 -5.04 15.28 -4.74
N SER A 134 -5.31 13.98 -4.79
CA SER A 134 -4.69 12.99 -3.94
C SER A 134 -3.50 12.29 -4.62
N LEU A 135 -2.44 12.07 -3.83
CA LEU A 135 -1.28 11.24 -4.20
C LEU A 135 -1.47 9.75 -3.81
N HIS A 136 -2.59 9.41 -3.18
CA HIS A 136 -2.86 8.13 -2.51
C HIS A 136 -3.99 7.34 -3.17
N ASP A 137 -3.88 7.10 -4.47
CA ASP A 137 -4.83 6.29 -5.23
C ASP A 137 -5.08 4.90 -4.64
N GLY A 138 -4.05 4.25 -4.08
CA GLY A 138 -4.15 2.96 -3.41
C GLY A 138 -5.25 2.88 -2.35
N VAL A 139 -5.54 3.98 -1.66
CA VAL A 139 -6.60 4.03 -0.64
C VAL A 139 -7.81 4.82 -1.15
N LYS A 140 -7.58 5.98 -1.74
CA LYS A 140 -8.66 6.92 -2.08
C LYS A 140 -9.51 6.42 -3.25
N LEU A 141 -8.95 5.73 -4.24
CA LEU A 141 -9.72 5.22 -5.37
C LEU A 141 -10.66 4.08 -4.93
N PRO A 142 -10.23 3.03 -4.20
CA PRO A 142 -11.16 2.05 -3.65
C PRO A 142 -12.23 2.64 -2.72
N ARG A 143 -11.89 3.69 -1.95
CA ARG A 143 -12.85 4.43 -1.13
C ARG A 143 -13.92 5.12 -1.97
N ALA A 144 -13.55 5.71 -3.11
CA ALA A 144 -14.49 6.34 -4.03
C ALA A 144 -15.50 5.32 -4.61
N TYR A 145 -15.03 4.15 -5.01
CA TYR A 145 -15.90 3.05 -5.48
C TYR A 145 -16.88 2.60 -4.39
N ARG A 146 -16.36 2.38 -3.18
CA ARG A 146 -17.17 1.99 -2.01
C ARG A 146 -18.22 3.02 -1.63
N ALA A 147 -17.87 4.30 -1.70
CA ALA A 147 -18.82 5.40 -1.48
C ALA A 147 -19.93 5.45 -2.54
N ALA A 148 -19.67 4.96 -3.75
CA ALA A 148 -20.66 4.79 -4.81
C ALA A 148 -21.45 3.46 -4.70
N GLY A 149 -21.28 2.69 -3.63
CA GLY A 149 -22.00 1.43 -3.40
C GLY A 149 -21.34 0.21 -4.02
N PHE A 150 -20.13 0.33 -4.56
CA PHE A 150 -19.44 -0.77 -5.22
C PHE A 150 -18.50 -1.55 -4.29
N ALA A 151 -18.41 -2.87 -4.52
CA ALA A 151 -17.44 -3.72 -3.85
C ALA A 151 -16.05 -3.56 -4.47
N THR A 152 -15.01 -3.64 -3.63
CA THR A 152 -13.61 -3.65 -4.07
C THR A 152 -12.87 -4.82 -3.42
N ASP A 153 -11.92 -5.41 -4.13
CA ASP A 153 -11.12 -6.53 -3.62
C ASP A 153 -9.62 -6.41 -3.93
N LEU A 154 -8.83 -7.23 -3.24
CA LEU A 154 -7.39 -7.32 -3.36
C LEU A 154 -7.02 -8.74 -3.80
N PHE A 155 -6.02 -8.84 -4.66
CA PHE A 155 -5.44 -10.12 -5.03
C PHE A 155 -3.91 -10.10 -4.96
N ASP A 156 -3.39 -11.27 -4.66
CA ASP A 156 -1.96 -11.56 -4.74
C ASP A 156 -1.56 -11.62 -6.22
N ALA A 157 -0.77 -10.63 -6.65
CA ALA A 157 -0.30 -10.51 -8.03
C ALA A 157 1.17 -10.96 -8.16
N THR A 158 1.70 -11.72 -7.21
CA THR A 158 3.09 -12.25 -7.24
C THR A 158 3.40 -12.98 -8.55
N GLU A 159 2.46 -13.80 -9.04
CA GLU A 159 2.59 -14.56 -10.29
C GLU A 159 2.00 -13.83 -11.52
N VAL A 160 1.52 -12.60 -11.35
CA VAL A 160 0.80 -11.82 -12.37
C VAL A 160 1.67 -10.67 -12.87
N ALA A 161 2.38 -10.00 -11.97
CA ALA A 161 3.23 -8.86 -12.29
C ALA A 161 4.38 -8.72 -11.29
N THR A 162 5.46 -8.09 -11.75
CA THR A 162 6.56 -7.64 -10.90
C THR A 162 6.63 -6.11 -10.91
N CYS A 163 7.11 -5.51 -9.83
CA CYS A 163 7.33 -4.07 -9.76
C CYS A 163 8.67 -3.76 -9.09
N ARG A 164 9.41 -2.82 -9.68
CA ARG A 164 10.62 -2.24 -9.09
C ARG A 164 10.29 -0.87 -8.49
N MET A 165 9.56 -0.89 -7.37
CA MET A 165 8.96 0.31 -6.78
C MET A 165 9.98 1.37 -6.35
N TYR A 166 11.08 0.97 -5.71
CA TYR A 166 12.13 1.86 -5.20
C TYR A 166 13.52 1.31 -5.49
N ARG A 167 14.49 2.21 -5.63
CA ARG A 167 15.90 1.93 -5.97
C ARG A 167 16.90 2.39 -4.92
N SER A 168 16.44 3.06 -3.86
CA SER A 168 17.28 3.52 -2.76
C SER A 168 16.53 3.62 -1.43
N GLY A 169 17.26 3.66 -0.32
CA GLY A 169 16.67 3.87 1.01
C GLY A 169 15.94 5.22 1.15
N GLY A 170 16.41 6.26 0.46
CA GLY A 170 15.73 7.56 0.44
C GLY A 170 14.38 7.52 -0.29
N GLU A 171 14.29 6.76 -1.38
CA GLU A 171 13.03 6.52 -2.08
C GLU A 171 12.06 5.67 -1.24
N VAL A 172 12.57 4.62 -0.59
CA VAL A 172 11.79 3.80 0.37
C VAL A 172 11.21 4.69 1.47
N TRP A 173 12.04 5.52 2.10
CA TRP A 173 11.59 6.43 3.16
C TRP A 173 10.48 7.35 2.68
N LYS A 174 10.73 8.14 1.63
CA LYS A 174 9.75 9.10 1.07
C LYS A 174 8.47 8.40 0.61
N GLY A 175 8.60 7.22 0.03
CA GLY A 175 7.51 6.45 -0.54
C GLY A 175 6.61 5.77 0.50
N PHE A 176 7.14 5.39 1.66
CA PHE A 176 6.34 4.93 2.79
C PHE A 176 5.79 6.10 3.62
N GLU A 177 6.58 7.16 3.81
CA GLU A 177 6.18 8.37 4.51
C GLU A 177 4.93 8.98 3.88
N LYS A 178 4.85 9.00 2.53
CA LYS A 178 3.67 9.53 1.84
C LYS A 178 2.39 8.82 2.26
N ASN A 179 2.38 7.49 2.35
CA ASN A 179 1.17 6.71 2.62
C ASN A 179 0.89 6.50 4.11
N ALA A 180 1.77 6.99 4.99
CA ALA A 180 1.75 6.61 6.39
C ALA A 180 0.51 7.15 7.12
N ILE A 181 0.09 8.40 6.82
CA ILE A 181 -1.02 9.10 7.50
C ILE A 181 -2.38 8.46 7.17
N GLU A 182 -2.58 8.01 5.93
CA GLU A 182 -3.80 7.32 5.50
C GLU A 182 -3.95 5.95 6.16
N GLY A 183 -2.85 5.40 6.68
CA GLY A 183 -2.80 4.14 7.40
C GLY A 183 -2.54 4.34 8.90
N LEU A 184 -1.48 3.69 9.39
CA LEU A 184 -1.20 3.52 10.80
C LEU A 184 -0.65 4.79 11.50
N ALA A 185 -0.19 5.80 10.75
CA ALA A 185 0.34 7.04 11.33
C ALA A 185 -0.72 8.12 11.57
N SER A 186 -2.01 7.83 11.34
CA SER A 186 -3.07 8.80 11.67
C SER A 186 -3.02 9.18 13.16
N PRO A 187 -3.33 10.44 13.55
CA PRO A 187 -3.22 10.89 14.94
C PRO A 187 -4.00 10.01 15.94
N ARG A 188 -5.11 9.41 15.50
CA ARG A 188 -5.94 8.51 16.32
C ARG A 188 -5.29 7.13 16.55
N LEU A 189 -4.47 6.65 15.61
CA LEU A 189 -3.92 5.28 15.62
C LEU A 189 -2.44 5.22 15.99
N ILE A 190 -1.67 6.30 15.79
CA ILE A 190 -0.21 6.22 15.87
C ILE A 190 0.30 5.72 17.22
N VAL A 191 -0.26 6.19 18.35
CA VAL A 191 0.15 5.79 19.69
C VAL A 191 -0.19 4.32 19.97
N PRO A 192 -1.47 3.87 19.87
CA PRO A 192 -1.80 2.48 20.13
C PRO A 192 -1.08 1.53 19.17
N THR A 193 -0.92 1.89 17.90
CA THR A 193 -0.15 1.08 16.94
C THR A 193 1.33 1.06 17.29
N THR A 194 1.93 2.17 17.72
CA THR A 194 3.33 2.19 18.17
C THR A 194 3.55 1.27 19.35
N VAL A 195 2.68 1.33 20.37
CA VAL A 195 2.76 0.45 21.54
C VAL A 195 2.63 -1.01 21.12
N LEU A 196 1.64 -1.34 20.29
CA LEU A 196 1.41 -2.70 19.80
C LEU A 196 2.61 -3.24 19.01
N LEU A 197 3.17 -2.45 18.10
CA LEU A 197 4.28 -2.85 17.25
C LEU A 197 5.59 -2.96 18.04
N LEU A 198 5.88 -2.00 18.92
CA LEU A 198 7.07 -2.09 19.78
C LEU A 198 6.98 -3.28 20.72
N ALA A 199 5.88 -3.43 21.46
CA ALA A 199 5.72 -4.50 22.44
C ALA A 199 5.61 -5.88 21.80
N GLY A 200 4.94 -5.99 20.65
CA GLY A 200 4.66 -7.27 19.99
C GLY A 200 5.70 -7.72 18.98
N GLN A 201 6.44 -6.79 18.34
CA GLN A 201 7.33 -7.12 17.22
C GLN A 201 8.79 -6.73 17.45
N VAL A 202 9.06 -5.72 18.29
CA VAL A 202 10.42 -5.21 18.50
C VAL A 202 11.02 -5.73 19.81
N LEU A 203 10.35 -5.48 20.94
CA LEU A 203 10.85 -5.79 22.29
C LEU A 203 11.02 -7.29 22.62
N PRO A 204 10.20 -8.24 22.13
CA PRO A 204 10.31 -9.63 22.55
C PRO A 204 11.68 -10.25 22.27
N LEU A 205 12.30 -9.93 21.13
CA LEU A 205 13.59 -10.51 20.76
C LEU A 205 14.74 -10.00 21.65
N PRO A 206 14.99 -8.68 21.81
CA PRO A 206 15.99 -8.18 22.73
C PRO A 206 15.80 -8.66 24.18
N LEU A 207 14.55 -8.72 24.67
CA LEU A 207 14.26 -9.21 26.02
C LEU A 207 14.58 -10.70 26.16
N LEU A 208 14.28 -11.51 25.13
CA LEU A 208 14.63 -12.93 25.12
C LEU A 208 16.15 -13.14 25.09
N LEU A 209 16.88 -12.35 24.32
CA LEU A 209 18.35 -12.40 24.26
C LEU A 209 18.99 -11.96 25.59
N ALA A 210 18.38 -10.99 26.28
CA ALA A 210 18.80 -10.54 27.60
C ALA A 210 18.33 -11.46 28.74
N ALA A 211 17.54 -12.51 28.47
CA ALA A 211 16.97 -13.37 29.50
C ALA A 211 18.00 -14.24 30.25
N SER A 212 19.26 -14.27 29.78
CA SER A 212 20.40 -14.86 30.50
C SER A 212 20.94 -13.94 31.61
N VAL A 213 20.74 -12.62 31.49
CA VAL A 213 21.23 -11.61 32.45
C VAL A 213 20.12 -10.98 33.29
N VAL A 214 18.88 -11.02 32.82
CA VAL A 214 17.70 -10.56 33.57
C VAL A 214 17.12 -11.75 34.35
N PRO A 215 16.79 -11.60 35.65
CA PRO A 215 16.24 -12.68 36.47
C PRO A 215 14.76 -12.94 36.11
N LEU A 216 14.53 -13.52 34.94
CA LEU A 216 13.21 -13.95 34.47
C LEU A 216 12.93 -15.38 34.93
N SER A 217 11.70 -15.62 35.39
CA SER A 217 11.21 -16.97 35.67
C SER A 217 11.20 -17.84 34.41
N PHE A 218 11.18 -19.16 34.57
CA PHE A 218 11.03 -20.10 33.45
C PHE A 218 9.83 -19.74 32.56
N TRP A 219 8.67 -19.47 33.19
CA TRP A 219 7.46 -19.05 32.48
C TRP A 219 7.65 -17.73 31.74
N GLY A 220 8.34 -16.75 32.31
CA GLY A 220 8.66 -15.50 31.63
C GLY A 220 9.48 -15.72 30.35
N LYS A 221 10.48 -16.61 30.39
CA LYS A 221 11.27 -16.99 29.20
C LYS A 221 10.42 -17.69 28.14
N MET A 222 9.54 -18.61 28.56
CA MET A 222 8.61 -19.29 27.64
C MET A 222 7.62 -18.33 26.99
N THR A 223 7.09 -17.35 27.74
CA THR A 223 6.22 -16.31 27.18
C THR A 223 6.95 -15.46 26.15
N LEU A 224 8.19 -15.04 26.43
CA LEU A 224 9.00 -14.28 25.46
C LEU A 224 9.31 -15.10 24.21
N PHE A 225 9.67 -16.38 24.38
CA PHE A 225 9.90 -17.28 23.26
C PHE A 225 8.63 -17.44 22.39
N ALA A 226 7.48 -17.68 23.02
CA ALA A 226 6.20 -17.77 22.32
C ALA A 226 5.85 -16.46 21.59
N ALA A 227 6.11 -15.30 22.20
CA ALA A 227 5.90 -14.00 21.57
C ALA A 227 6.81 -13.78 20.35
N VAL A 228 8.09 -14.18 20.43
CA VAL A 228 9.00 -14.14 19.27
C VAL A 228 8.49 -15.06 18.16
N CYS A 229 8.10 -16.29 18.47
CA CYS A 229 7.52 -17.22 17.49
C CYS A 229 6.25 -16.64 16.85
N ALA A 230 5.35 -16.07 17.65
CA ALA A 230 4.11 -15.46 17.16
C ALA A 230 4.37 -14.23 16.28
N GLY A 231 5.37 -13.40 16.59
CA GLY A 231 5.76 -12.25 15.76
C GLY A 231 6.40 -12.67 14.44
N TYR A 232 7.25 -13.69 14.46
CA TYR A 232 7.96 -14.18 13.26
C TYR A 232 7.11 -15.09 12.37
N ALA A 233 6.10 -15.79 12.89
CA ALA A 233 5.32 -16.75 12.10
C ALA A 233 4.60 -16.09 10.89
N PRO A 234 3.82 -15.00 11.03
CA PRO A 234 3.22 -14.31 9.89
C PRO A 234 4.28 -13.81 8.91
N ARG A 235 5.46 -13.46 9.42
CA ARG A 235 6.55 -12.93 8.63
C ARG A 235 7.21 -13.98 7.75
N VAL A 236 7.42 -15.19 8.28
CA VAL A 236 7.90 -16.37 7.53
C VAL A 236 6.87 -16.78 6.49
N LEU A 237 5.60 -16.86 6.86
CA LEU A 237 4.52 -17.21 5.93
C LEU A 237 4.44 -16.22 4.76
N ALA A 238 4.56 -14.91 5.03
CA ALA A 238 4.59 -13.90 3.99
C ALA A 238 5.83 -14.02 3.09
N ALA A 239 7.01 -14.32 3.65
CA ALA A 239 8.22 -14.49 2.85
C ALA A 239 8.11 -15.68 1.90
N LEU A 240 7.57 -16.81 2.37
CA LEU A 240 7.32 -17.99 1.54
C LEU A 240 6.24 -17.72 0.49
N ARG A 241 5.12 -17.12 0.87
CA ARG A 241 3.97 -16.91 -0.02
C ARG A 241 4.24 -15.89 -1.12
N PHE A 242 4.90 -14.79 -0.78
CA PHE A 242 5.11 -13.64 -1.67
C PHE A 242 6.56 -13.53 -2.18
N GLN A 243 7.33 -14.62 -2.07
CA GLN A 243 8.72 -14.72 -2.55
C GLN A 243 9.62 -13.57 -2.06
N GLN A 244 9.52 -13.22 -0.78
CA GLN A 244 10.27 -12.11 -0.19
C GLN A 244 11.63 -12.59 0.33
N SER A 245 12.62 -11.69 0.37
CA SER A 245 13.97 -12.01 0.87
C SER A 245 13.97 -12.56 2.30
N TRP A 246 14.74 -13.59 2.61
CA TRP A 246 14.90 -14.08 3.99
C TRP A 246 15.53 -13.05 4.94
N LEU A 247 16.30 -12.09 4.41
CA LEU A 247 16.85 -10.98 5.20
C LEU A 247 15.74 -10.22 5.93
N SER A 248 14.59 -10.11 5.26
CA SER A 248 13.43 -9.40 5.76
C SER A 248 12.71 -10.12 6.91
N VAL A 249 12.91 -11.43 7.05
CA VAL A 249 12.47 -12.23 8.20
C VAL A 249 13.44 -12.03 9.35
N VAL A 250 14.74 -12.22 9.10
CA VAL A 250 15.79 -12.10 10.14
C VAL A 250 15.76 -10.72 10.80
N LEU A 251 15.68 -9.66 9.98
CA LEU A 251 15.69 -8.27 10.43
C LEU A 251 14.29 -7.71 10.72
N HIS A 252 13.26 -8.55 10.89
CA HIS A 252 11.88 -8.09 11.09
C HIS A 252 11.72 -7.05 12.22
N PRO A 253 12.28 -7.22 13.43
CA PRO A 253 12.21 -6.20 14.48
C PRO A 253 12.80 -4.85 14.07
N ILE A 254 13.91 -4.87 13.31
CA ILE A 254 14.56 -3.65 12.81
C ILE A 254 13.67 -3.00 11.73
N GLY A 255 13.05 -3.80 10.85
CA GLY A 255 12.15 -3.29 9.83
C GLY A 255 10.91 -2.64 10.41
N VAL A 256 10.32 -3.25 11.45
CA VAL A 256 9.20 -2.66 12.18
C VAL A 256 9.62 -1.37 12.90
N ALA A 257 10.81 -1.32 13.51
CA ALA A 257 11.33 -0.10 14.10
C ALA A 257 11.52 1.02 13.06
N VAL A 258 12.06 0.71 11.88
CA VAL A 258 12.19 1.67 10.77
C VAL A 258 10.82 2.14 10.28
N LEU A 259 9.84 1.24 10.15
CA LEU A 259 8.47 1.60 9.80
C LEU A 259 7.87 2.59 10.81
N LEU A 260 8.05 2.35 12.11
CA LEU A 260 7.61 3.26 13.16
C LEU A 260 8.27 4.64 13.05
N LEU A 261 9.58 4.68 12.78
CA LEU A 261 10.29 5.96 12.56
C LEU A 261 9.73 6.71 11.36
N ILE A 262 9.41 6.01 10.25
CA ILE A 262 8.77 6.60 9.07
C ILE A 262 7.38 7.15 9.43
N GLN A 263 6.58 6.41 10.20
CA GLN A 263 5.25 6.84 10.63
C GLN A 263 5.29 8.11 11.49
N TRP A 264 6.18 8.16 12.47
CA TRP A 264 6.36 9.36 13.31
C TRP A 264 6.91 10.55 12.51
N SER A 265 7.83 10.31 11.57
CA SER A 265 8.32 11.34 10.64
C SER A 265 7.19 11.92 9.79
N ALA A 266 6.32 11.07 9.25
CA ALA A 266 5.16 11.48 8.47
C ALA A 266 4.21 12.36 9.29
N LEU A 267 3.90 11.95 10.53
CA LEU A 267 3.03 12.71 11.42
C LEU A 267 3.64 14.07 11.78
N LEU A 268 4.93 14.12 12.11
CA LEU A 268 5.60 15.37 12.45
C LEU A 268 5.57 16.35 11.27
N LYS A 269 5.85 15.86 10.05
CA LYS A 269 5.75 16.66 8.82
C LYS A 269 4.35 17.17 8.56
N TRP A 270 3.34 16.33 8.76
CA TRP A 270 1.94 16.71 8.64
C TRP A 270 1.56 17.81 9.66
N LEU A 271 1.98 17.67 10.92
CA LEU A 271 1.73 18.66 11.98
C LEU A 271 2.39 20.02 11.71
N ILE A 272 3.56 20.03 11.06
CA ILE A 272 4.31 21.26 10.74
C ILE A 272 3.83 21.87 9.39
N GLY A 273 2.80 21.31 8.76
CA GLY A 273 2.27 21.81 7.48
C GLY A 273 3.21 21.59 6.29
N ARG A 274 4.12 20.61 6.38
CA ARG A 274 5.04 20.21 5.30
C ARG A 274 4.70 18.80 4.82
N PRO A 275 3.56 18.59 4.12
CA PRO A 275 3.20 17.27 3.63
C PRO A 275 4.32 16.69 2.76
N SER A 276 4.47 15.36 2.79
CA SER A 276 5.51 14.64 2.07
C SER A 276 5.46 14.96 0.56
N GLN A 277 6.50 15.61 0.05
CA GLN A 277 6.65 15.91 -1.37
C GLN A 277 7.10 14.65 -2.13
N TRP A 278 6.42 14.32 -3.22
CA TRP A 278 6.80 13.22 -4.11
C TRP A 278 7.27 13.75 -5.46
N LYS A 279 8.51 13.44 -5.84
CA LYS A 279 9.18 13.78 -7.12
C LYS A 279 9.10 15.27 -7.52
N ASP A 280 9.55 16.17 -6.63
CA ASP A 280 9.85 17.59 -6.91
C ASP A 280 8.74 18.40 -7.61
N ARG A 281 7.48 17.95 -7.53
CA ARG A 281 6.33 18.69 -8.06
C ARG A 281 5.69 19.43 -6.89
N ASN A 282 5.74 20.76 -6.94
CA ASN A 282 5.00 21.63 -6.04
C ASN A 282 3.50 21.43 -6.29
N TYR A 283 2.87 20.61 -5.47
CA TYR A 283 1.43 20.70 -5.27
C TYR A 283 1.24 21.84 -4.28
N GLU A 284 0.64 22.95 -4.73
CA GLU A 284 0.32 24.07 -3.85
C GLU A 284 -0.41 23.55 -2.63
N ALA A 285 0.19 23.79 -1.46
CA ALA A 285 -0.22 23.25 -0.18
C ALA A 285 -1.44 24.00 0.36
N ASP A 286 -2.53 24.02 -0.41
CA ASP A 286 -3.78 24.63 0.01
C ASP A 286 -4.84 23.53 0.22
N ARG A 287 -5.22 23.37 1.50
CA ARG A 287 -6.47 22.75 2.01
C ARG A 287 -6.48 21.27 2.43
N VAL A 288 -5.50 20.82 3.22
CA VAL A 288 -5.66 19.59 4.04
C VAL A 288 -6.36 19.86 5.39
N ILE A 289 -6.60 21.12 5.78
CA ILE A 289 -7.19 21.47 7.09
C ILE A 289 -8.73 21.49 7.09
N ALA A 290 -9.41 21.48 5.94
CA ALA A 290 -10.86 21.70 5.91
C ALA A 290 -11.74 20.43 5.98
N ASP A 291 -11.23 19.24 5.62
CA ASP A 291 -12.07 18.04 5.42
C ASP A 291 -11.88 16.92 6.45
N SER A 292 -11.14 17.16 7.54
CA SER A 292 -11.07 16.25 8.70
C SER A 292 -12.11 16.58 9.78
N GLY A 293 -13.29 17.02 9.34
CA GLY A 293 -14.47 17.18 10.20
C GLY A 293 -15.10 15.83 10.56
N MET A 294 -14.96 15.47 11.84
CA MET A 294 -15.60 14.37 12.60
C MET A 294 -15.08 12.94 12.35
#